data_AF-A0A448X9R5-F1
#
_entry.id   AF-A0A448X9R5-F1
#
_cell.length_a   1.000
_cell.length_b   1.000
_cell.length_c   1.000
_cell.angle_alpha   90.00
_cell.angle_beta   90.00
_cell.angle_gamma   90.00
#
_symmetry.space_group_name_H-M   'P 1'
#
loop_
_entity.id
_entity.type
_entity.pdbx_description
1 polymer ?
#
loop_
_entity_poly.entity_id
_entity_poly.type
_entity_poly.pdbx_seq_one_letter_code
_entity_poly.pdbx_strand_id
1 'polypeptide(L)'
;MSFSKSSATGRIMHPPGSGTSPAAEGVEGHSCQLDRIEQVILRLGWFHECRGALSVWLISPSGLRSLMLDWRVNDHFYGRGMIELNSVMHWAELAHGVWQVHVSLDWRQCFNDLFLRQSV
;
A
#
# COMPACT_ATOMS: atom_id res chain seq x y z
N MET A 1 -7.42 -18.67 -16.28
CA MET A 1 -7.60 -18.24 -14.88
C MET A 1 -8.04 -16.79 -14.91
N SER A 2 -9.18 -16.48 -14.30
CA SER A 2 -9.77 -15.13 -14.26
C SER A 2 -9.13 -14.36 -13.11
N PHE A 3 -8.64 -13.14 -13.34
CA PHE A 3 -8.07 -12.29 -12.29
C PHE A 3 -8.92 -11.02 -12.16
N SER A 4 -9.56 -10.86 -11.00
CA SER A 4 -10.30 -9.65 -10.65
C SER A 4 -9.32 -8.52 -10.38
N LYS A 5 -9.43 -7.42 -11.12
CA LYS A 5 -8.73 -6.17 -10.84
C LYS A 5 -9.33 -5.56 -9.56
N SER A 6 -8.72 -5.76 -8.40
CA SER A 6 -9.16 -5.08 -7.17
C SER A 6 -8.51 -3.69 -7.09
N SER A 7 -9.26 -2.67 -7.49
CA SER A 7 -8.95 -1.28 -7.11
C SER A 7 -9.47 -1.08 -5.68
N ALA A 8 -8.56 -1.04 -4.70
CA ALA A 8 -8.90 -0.64 -3.35
C ALA A 8 -8.92 0.89 -3.29
N THR A 9 -10.09 1.49 -3.50
CA THR A 9 -10.31 2.91 -3.20
C THR A 9 -10.63 3.02 -1.71
N GLY A 10 -9.62 3.35 -0.90
CA GLY A 10 -9.83 3.70 0.50
C GLY A 10 -10.45 5.10 0.59
N ARG A 11 -11.71 5.21 1.01
CA ARG A 11 -12.23 6.46 1.57
C ARG A 11 -11.95 6.44 3.07
N ILE A 12 -11.40 7.52 3.60
CA ILE A 12 -11.54 7.80 5.03
C ILE A 12 -13.02 8.11 5.26
N MET A 13 -13.79 7.08 5.64
CA MET A 13 -15.20 7.24 5.98
C MET A 13 -15.29 7.81 7.40
N HIS A 14 -15.99 8.95 7.54
CA HIS A 14 -16.46 9.40 8.84
C HIS A 14 -17.54 8.43 9.33
N PRO A 15 -17.48 7.94 10.58
CA PRO A 15 -18.49 7.01 11.08
C PRO A 15 -19.84 7.75 11.28
N PRO A 16 -20.96 7.23 10.75
CA PRO A 16 -22.26 7.46 11.35
C PRO A 16 -22.30 6.68 12.67
N GLY A 17 -22.65 7.36 13.75
CA GLY A 17 -22.58 6.80 15.09
C GLY A 17 -23.44 5.55 15.33
N SER A 18 -23.08 4.87 16.41
CA SER A 18 -23.77 3.77 17.10
C SER A 18 -23.46 2.35 16.61
N GLY A 19 -22.61 1.65 17.37
CA GLY A 19 -22.41 0.20 17.30
C GLY A 19 -21.05 -0.23 17.87
N THR A 20 -21.05 -0.66 19.13
CA THR A 20 -19.90 -0.94 20.01
C THR A 20 -18.97 -2.08 19.57
N SER A 21 -17.66 -1.80 19.51
CA SER A 21 -16.53 -2.75 19.67
C SER A 21 -15.34 -1.99 20.29
N PRO A 22 -14.44 -2.65 21.06
CA PRO A 22 -13.56 -1.97 22.00
C PRO A 22 -12.57 -1.06 21.26
N ALA A 23 -12.69 0.23 21.55
CA ALA A 23 -11.96 1.31 20.92
C ALA A 23 -10.48 1.24 21.25
N ALA A 24 -9.64 1.51 20.25
CA ALA A 24 -8.35 2.13 20.50
C ALA A 24 -8.63 3.40 21.33
N GLU A 25 -7.98 3.50 22.49
CA GLU A 25 -8.17 4.59 23.44
C GLU A 25 -7.59 5.89 22.85
N GLY A 26 -8.36 6.50 21.94
CA GLY A 26 -8.20 7.86 21.48
C GLY A 26 -8.97 8.77 22.41
N VAL A 27 -8.26 9.67 23.07
CA VAL A 27 -8.80 10.70 23.97
C VAL A 27 -10.00 11.41 23.33
N GLU A 28 -11.14 11.40 24.03
CA GLU A 28 -12.36 12.11 23.63
C GLU A 28 -12.09 13.63 23.46
N GLY A 29 -12.60 14.21 22.37
CA GLY A 29 -12.94 15.64 22.35
C GLY A 29 -12.21 16.55 21.37
N HIS A 30 -11.24 16.05 20.59
CA HIS A 30 -10.67 16.84 19.50
C HIS A 30 -10.83 16.09 18.18
N SER A 31 -11.55 16.69 17.23
CA SER A 31 -11.43 16.30 15.83
C SER A 31 -9.95 16.41 15.47
N CYS A 32 -9.26 15.29 15.28
CA CYS A 32 -7.90 15.25 14.77
C CYS A 32 -7.95 15.67 13.30
N GLN A 33 -8.12 16.98 13.08
CA GLN A 33 -8.11 17.56 11.76
C GLN A 33 -6.66 17.69 11.34
N LEU A 34 -6.19 16.67 10.62
CA LEU A 34 -4.88 16.69 10.00
C LEU A 34 -4.97 17.55 8.75
N ASP A 35 -4.52 18.80 8.82
CA ASP A 35 -4.52 19.69 7.65
C ASP A 35 -3.33 19.39 6.72
N ARG A 36 -2.13 19.25 7.29
CA ARG A 36 -0.88 19.06 6.54
C ARG A 36 -0.18 17.77 6.94
N ILE A 37 0.31 17.06 5.94
CA ILE A 37 1.03 15.80 6.12
C ILE A 37 2.49 16.06 6.53
N GLU A 38 3.03 15.25 7.42
CA GLU A 38 4.47 15.15 7.70
C GLU A 38 5.01 13.80 7.23
N GLN A 39 4.30 12.73 7.59
CA GLN A 39 4.61 11.36 7.23
C GLN A 39 3.34 10.61 6.88
N VAL A 40 3.41 9.76 5.86
CA VAL A 40 2.37 8.78 5.55
C VAL A 40 2.89 7.38 5.82
N ILE A 41 2.03 6.58 6.47
CA ILE A 41 2.29 5.18 6.76
C ILE A 41 1.20 4.35 6.08
N LEU A 42 1.60 3.44 5.19
CA LEU A 42 0.73 2.46 4.55
C LEU A 42 0.96 1.09 5.15
N ARG A 43 -0.07 0.54 5.81
CA ARG A 43 -0.09 -0.84 6.30
C ARG A 43 -0.76 -1.74 5.27
N LEU A 44 -0.02 -2.70 4.73
CA LEU A 44 -0.50 -3.62 3.71
C LEU A 44 -0.35 -5.06 4.19
N GLY A 45 -1.43 -5.83 4.12
CA GLY A 45 -1.40 -7.29 4.17
C GLY A 45 -1.39 -7.87 2.76
N TRP A 46 -0.68 -8.97 2.54
CA TRP A 46 -0.70 -9.70 1.27
C TRP A 46 -0.73 -11.21 1.46
N PHE A 47 -1.13 -11.90 0.40
CA PHE A 47 -0.90 -13.32 0.18
C PHE A 47 -0.41 -13.47 -1.26
N HIS A 48 0.83 -13.92 -1.44
CA HIS A 48 1.45 -13.93 -2.76
C HIS A 48 2.49 -15.05 -2.92
N GLU A 49 2.68 -15.53 -4.14
CA GLU A 49 3.63 -16.62 -4.41
C GLU A 49 5.09 -16.15 -4.39
N CYS A 50 5.32 -14.87 -4.69
CA CYS A 50 6.64 -14.25 -4.60
C CYS A 50 6.51 -12.77 -4.26
N ARG A 51 6.92 -12.38 -3.05
CA ARG A 51 6.80 -11.00 -2.55
C ARG A 51 7.59 -10.01 -3.42
N GLY A 52 8.72 -10.42 -4.00
CA GLY A 52 9.57 -9.59 -4.85
C GLY A 52 8.93 -9.14 -6.16
N ALA A 53 7.85 -9.79 -6.60
CA ALA A 53 7.08 -9.37 -7.77
C ALA A 53 6.16 -8.18 -7.48
N LEU A 54 5.94 -7.79 -6.22
CA LEU A 54 5.05 -6.69 -5.85
C LEU A 54 5.73 -5.33 -6.01
N SER A 55 5.04 -4.38 -6.62
CA SER A 55 5.36 -2.95 -6.56
C SER A 55 4.12 -2.17 -6.10
N VAL A 56 4.33 -1.20 -5.21
CA VAL A 56 3.28 -0.40 -4.56
C VAL A 56 3.58 1.08 -4.75
N TRP A 57 2.64 1.79 -5.34
CA TRP A 57 2.65 3.25 -5.45
C TRP A 57 1.52 3.84 -4.62
N LEU A 58 1.79 4.96 -3.96
CA LEU A 58 0.81 5.80 -3.29
C LEU A 58 0.67 7.12 -4.04
N ILE A 59 -0.57 7.56 -4.26
CA ILE A 59 -0.89 8.82 -4.94
C ILE A 59 -1.70 9.68 -3.98
N SER A 60 -1.21 10.89 -3.70
CA SER A 60 -1.89 11.86 -2.84
C SER A 60 -3.04 12.58 -3.55
N PRO A 61 -3.91 13.29 -2.81
CA PRO A 61 -4.96 14.12 -3.38
C PRO A 61 -4.48 15.18 -4.38
N SER A 62 -3.24 15.68 -4.23
CA SER A 62 -2.66 16.64 -5.17
C SER A 62 -2.15 15.98 -6.46
N GLY A 63 -2.07 14.64 -6.49
CA GLY A 63 -1.52 13.86 -7.59
C GLY A 63 -0.05 13.47 -7.41
N LEU A 64 0.60 13.81 -6.29
CA LEU A 64 1.97 13.39 -6.03
C LEU A 64 2.05 11.87 -5.88
N ARG A 65 2.97 11.24 -6.62
CA ARG A 65 3.18 9.79 -6.62
C ARG A 65 4.44 9.44 -5.83
N SER A 66 4.32 8.55 -4.86
CA SER A 66 5.45 7.97 -4.14
C SER A 66 5.54 6.46 -4.38
N LEU A 67 6.74 5.99 -4.71
CA LEU A 67 7.04 4.56 -4.80
C LEU A 67 7.28 4.06 -3.37
N MET A 68 6.33 3.29 -2.84
CA MET A 68 6.36 2.80 -1.47
C MET A 68 7.13 1.47 -1.36
N LEU A 69 7.03 0.64 -2.39
CA LEU A 69 7.75 -0.63 -2.51
C LEU A 69 8.03 -0.86 -3.99
N ASP A 70 9.29 -1.07 -4.36
CA ASP A 70 9.64 -1.50 -5.70
C ASP A 70 9.79 -3.02 -5.77
N TRP A 71 9.83 -3.53 -7.00
CA TRP A 71 10.20 -4.91 -7.27
C TRP A 71 11.59 -5.25 -6.69
N ARG A 72 11.74 -6.50 -6.24
CA ARG A 72 12.98 -6.98 -5.62
C ARG A 72 13.32 -8.37 -6.13
N VAL A 73 14.29 -8.44 -7.04
CA VAL A 73 14.70 -9.67 -7.73
C VAL A 73 15.13 -10.81 -6.79
N ASN A 74 15.64 -10.48 -5.61
CA ASN A 74 16.14 -11.48 -4.64
C ASN A 74 15.12 -11.80 -3.53
N ASP A 75 13.91 -11.24 -3.60
CA ASP A 75 12.87 -11.42 -2.59
C ASP A 75 11.86 -12.50 -3.01
N HIS A 76 12.23 -13.76 -2.78
CA HIS A 76 11.41 -14.92 -3.14
C HIS A 76 10.44 -15.37 -2.03
N PHE A 77 10.08 -14.49 -1.09
CA PHE A 77 9.18 -14.88 0.00
C PHE A 77 7.81 -15.28 -0.55
N TYR A 78 7.37 -16.50 -0.21
CA TYR A 78 6.06 -17.06 -0.53
C TYR A 78 5.16 -17.04 0.71
N GLY A 79 3.89 -16.68 0.54
CA GLY A 79 2.86 -16.85 1.56
C GLY A 79 2.23 -15.53 2.02
N ARG A 80 1.69 -15.54 3.24
CA ARG A 80 1.01 -14.37 3.85
C ARG A 80 2.01 -13.49 4.59
N GLY A 81 1.79 -12.19 4.57
CA GLY A 81 2.60 -11.24 5.32
C GLY A 81 1.89 -9.90 5.55
N MET A 82 2.48 -9.09 6.43
CA MET A 82 2.10 -7.71 6.69
C MET A 82 3.36 -6.83 6.65
N ILE A 83 3.24 -5.62 6.13
CA ILE A 83 4.31 -4.62 6.06
C ILE A 83 3.75 -3.25 6.39
N GLU A 84 4.61 -2.44 6.97
CA GLU A 84 4.41 -1.02 7.12
C GLU A 84 5.39 -0.32 6.17
N LEU A 85 4.86 0.48 5.23
CA LEU A 85 5.63 1.29 4.29
C LEU A 85 5.46 2.75 4.67
N ASN A 86 6.56 3.47 4.79
CA ASN A 86 6.60 4.86 5.25
C ASN A 86 7.13 5.78 4.15
N SER A 87 6.57 6.99 4.07
CA SER A 87 7.01 8.02 3.13
C SER A 87 6.87 9.41 3.75
N VAL A 88 7.89 10.24 3.54
CA VAL A 88 7.88 11.69 3.83
C VAL A 88 7.76 12.53 2.56
N MET A 89 7.58 11.90 1.39
CA MET A 89 7.47 12.59 0.10
C MET A 89 6.27 13.55 0.06
N HIS A 90 5.24 13.27 0.86
CA HIS A 90 3.99 14.02 0.91
C HIS A 90 4.02 15.19 1.91
N TRP A 91 5.19 15.55 2.44
CA TRP A 91 5.31 16.60 3.45
C TRP A 91 4.67 17.91 2.99
N ALA A 92 3.93 18.55 3.90
CA ALA A 92 3.16 19.78 3.74
C ALA A 92 2.01 19.74 2.73
N GLU A 93 1.73 18.61 2.07
CA GLU A 93 0.52 18.44 1.27
C GLU A 93 -0.74 18.53 2.15
N LEU A 94 -1.85 19.00 1.57
CA LEU A 94 -3.14 18.91 2.23
C LEU A 94 -3.55 17.42 2.33
N ALA A 95 -3.92 16.98 3.53
CA ALA A 95 -4.33 15.59 3.74
C ALA A 95 -5.68 15.26 3.09
N HIS A 96 -6.53 16.28 2.93
CA HIS A 96 -7.90 16.15 2.46
C HIS A 96 -7.98 15.75 0.98
N GLY A 97 -8.80 14.73 0.71
CA GLY A 97 -9.14 14.28 -0.63
C GLY A 97 -8.96 12.77 -0.79
N VAL A 98 -8.84 12.31 -2.03
CA VAL A 98 -8.75 10.88 -2.36
C VAL A 98 -7.29 10.47 -2.49
N TRP A 99 -6.86 9.55 -1.63
CA TRP A 99 -5.60 8.85 -1.76
C TRP A 99 -5.80 7.57 -2.57
N GLN A 100 -4.83 7.22 -3.42
CA GLN A 100 -4.90 6.02 -4.26
C GLN A 100 -3.71 5.12 -4.01
N VAL A 101 -3.95 3.83 -3.83
CA VAL A 101 -2.90 2.81 -3.76
C VAL A 101 -2.95 2.00 -5.06
N HIS A 102 -1.82 1.95 -5.75
CA HIS A 102 -1.65 1.17 -6.98
C HIS A 102 -0.68 0.03 -6.71
N VAL A 103 -1.17 -1.20 -6.87
CA VAL A 103 -0.37 -2.42 -6.71
C VAL A 103 -0.17 -3.03 -8.10
N SER A 104 1.07 -3.38 -8.43
CA SER A 104 1.43 -4.02 -9.70
C SER A 104 2.31 -5.24 -9.47
N LEU A 105 2.31 -6.15 -10.43
CA LEU A 105 3.04 -7.41 -10.39
C LEU A 105 3.98 -7.52 -11.59
N ASP A 106 5.24 -7.88 -11.33
CA ASP A 106 6.18 -8.34 -12.36
C ASP A 106 6.82 -9.67 -11.95
N TRP A 107 6.30 -10.76 -12.52
CA TRP A 107 6.76 -12.11 -12.21
C TRP A 107 8.19 -12.40 -12.70
N ARG A 108 8.71 -11.62 -13.66
CA ARG A 108 10.10 -11.79 -14.13
C ARG A 108 11.08 -11.63 -12.99
N GLN A 109 10.75 -10.77 -12.03
CA GLN A 109 11.52 -10.53 -10.81
C GLN A 109 11.77 -11.80 -9.99
N CYS A 110 10.91 -12.81 -10.12
CA CYS A 110 11.00 -14.06 -9.36
C CYS A 110 11.47 -15.26 -10.18
N PHE A 111 11.49 -15.15 -11.51
CA PHE A 111 11.78 -16.26 -12.43
C PHE A 111 12.90 -15.92 -13.43
N ASN A 112 13.80 -15.01 -13.08
CA ASN A 112 14.95 -14.64 -13.92
C ASN A 112 15.87 -15.83 -14.31
N ASP A 113 15.81 -16.93 -13.56
CA ASP A 113 16.61 -18.13 -13.84
C ASP A 113 16.07 -19.04 -14.97
N LEU A 114 14.84 -18.83 -15.45
CA LEU A 114 14.27 -19.72 -16.47
C LEU A 114 14.82 -19.45 -17.89
N PHE A 115 15.35 -18.25 -18.14
CA PHE A 115 15.88 -17.86 -19.46
C PHE A 115 17.38 -18.17 -19.66
N LEU A 116 18.15 -18.39 -18.59
CA LEU A 116 19.58 -18.75 -18.69
C LEU A 116 19.82 -20.26 -18.86
N ARG A 117 18.78 -21.10 -18.77
CA ARG A 117 18.89 -22.57 -18.92
C ARG A 117 18.50 -23.11 -20.30
N GLN A 118 18.14 -22.25 -21.25
CA GLN A 118 17.93 -22.65 -22.66
C GLN A 118 18.99 -22.00 -23.57
N SER A 119 20.24 -22.42 -23.42
CA SER A 119 21.19 -22.43 -24.53
C SER A 119 21.38 -23.88 -24.95
N VAL A 120 21.01 -24.16 -26.20
CA VAL A 120 21.24 -25.42 -26.93
C VAL A 120 22.74 -25.69 -27.04
#